data_AF-A0A443ZHB7-F1
#
_entry.id   AF-A0A443ZHB7-F1
#
_cell.length_a   1.000
_cell.length_b   1.000
_cell.length_c   1.000
_cell.angle_alpha   90.00
_cell.angle_beta   90.00
_cell.angle_gamma   90.00
#
_symmetry.space_group_name_H-M   'P 1'
#
loop_
_entity.id
_entity.type
_entity.pdbx_description
1 polymer ?
#
loop_
_entity_poly.entity_id
_entity_poly.type
_entity_poly.pdbx_seq_one_letter_code
_entity_poly.pdbx_strand_id
1 'polypeptide(L)'
;MNYYDATSFALSAMAALGTFMIAMILMRMGRSYELENRALRVQRTLTAIQVPEHITDILSTVLWHEFRPSDDLLDDNFGKIFGALDYFENLAIGIRAGVYDERLAYERLGEALPKFYFAVVKLVYVSRSEGTAPALYIQLDRLARDWRRSSPSQSEDV
;
A
#
# COMPACT_ATOMS: atom_id res chain seq x y z
N MET A 1 48.82 21.61 -40.90
CA MET A 1 47.74 20.78 -40.35
C MET A 1 47.01 20.16 -41.52
N ASN A 2 47.00 18.84 -41.65
CA ASN A 2 46.43 18.16 -42.82
C ASN A 2 44.91 18.32 -42.82
N TYR A 3 44.33 18.55 -44.00
CA TYR A 3 42.88 18.68 -44.19
C TYR A 3 42.10 17.49 -43.58
N TYR A 4 42.69 16.29 -43.66
CA TYR A 4 42.17 15.07 -43.06
C TYR A 4 42.03 15.12 -41.53
N ASP A 5 42.98 15.75 -40.83
CA ASP A 5 42.95 15.89 -39.36
C ASP A 5 41.85 16.87 -38.92
N ALA A 6 41.62 17.93 -39.69
CA ALA A 6 40.55 18.88 -39.43
C ALA A 6 39.16 18.23 -39.63
N THR A 7 39.00 17.41 -40.67
CA THR A 7 37.74 16.69 -40.93
C THR A 7 37.46 15.59 -39.92
N SER A 8 38.46 14.84 -39.47
CA SER A 8 38.27 13.78 -38.46
C SER A 8 37.95 14.38 -37.08
N PHE A 9 38.57 15.50 -36.73
CA PHE A 9 38.27 16.25 -35.50
C PHE A 9 36.84 16.81 -35.54
N ALA A 10 36.42 17.38 -36.67
CA ALA A 10 35.06 17.88 -36.85
C ALA A 10 34.01 16.76 -36.75
N LEU A 11 34.25 15.60 -37.38
CA LEU A 11 33.36 14.43 -37.28
C LEU A 11 33.29 13.89 -35.84
N SER A 12 34.41 13.86 -35.13
CA SER A 12 34.45 13.41 -33.72
C SER A 12 33.72 14.39 -32.79
N ALA A 13 33.87 15.70 -33.03
CA ALA A 13 33.14 16.73 -32.30
C ALA A 13 31.62 16.64 -32.57
N MET A 14 31.21 16.39 -33.82
CA MET A 14 29.81 16.17 -34.18
C MET A 14 29.25 14.90 -33.53
N ALA A 15 30.02 13.81 -33.48
CA ALA A 15 29.64 12.58 -32.79
C ALA A 15 29.47 12.81 -31.27
N ALA A 16 30.39 13.56 -30.65
CA ALA A 16 30.32 13.92 -29.23
C ALA A 16 29.12 14.83 -28.91
N LEU A 17 28.80 15.79 -29.79
CA LEU A 17 27.59 16.61 -29.66
C LEU A 17 26.32 15.76 -29.83
N GLY A 18 26.33 14.81 -30.77
CA GLY A 18 25.23 13.87 -30.98
C GLY A 18 24.97 13.01 -29.75
N THR A 19 26.00 12.40 -29.16
CA THR A 19 25.86 11.60 -27.93
C THR A 19 25.42 12.46 -26.74
N PHE A 20 25.94 13.67 -26.60
CA PHE A 20 25.50 14.61 -25.58
C PHE A 20 24.02 14.98 -25.71
N MET A 21 23.54 15.25 -26.94
CA MET A 21 22.12 15.50 -27.19
C MET A 21 21.24 14.30 -26.85
N ILE A 22 21.66 13.08 -27.21
CA ILE A 22 20.94 11.85 -26.85
C ILE A 22 20.86 11.70 -25.33
N ALA A 23 21.97 11.93 -24.61
CA ALA A 23 22.00 11.88 -23.15
C ALA A 23 21.05 12.89 -22.51
N MET A 24 21.01 14.13 -23.03
CA MET A 24 20.06 15.15 -22.55
C MET A 24 18.60 14.75 -22.79
N ILE A 25 18.28 14.15 -23.96
CA ILE A 25 16.94 13.66 -24.27
C ILE A 25 16.54 12.54 -23.31
N LEU A 26 17.44 11.57 -23.07
CA LEU A 26 17.20 10.47 -22.13
C LEU A 26 16.99 10.97 -20.70
N MET A 27 17.78 11.94 -20.23
CA MET A 27 17.57 12.57 -18.93
C MET A 27 16.19 13.26 -18.83
N ARG A 28 15.78 13.98 -19.89
CA ARG A 28 14.47 14.65 -19.93
C ARG A 28 13.32 13.65 -19.94
N MET A 29 13.44 12.58 -20.72
CA MET A 29 12.47 11.48 -20.73
C MET A 29 12.39 10.80 -19.37
N GLY A 30 13.53 10.49 -18.74
CA GLY A 30 13.60 9.90 -17.41
C GLY A 30 12.82 10.71 -16.37
N ARG A 31 13.06 12.04 -16.31
CA ARG A 31 12.30 12.94 -15.42
C ARG A 31 10.81 12.95 -15.72
N SER A 32 10.42 12.90 -16.99
CA SER A 32 8.99 12.85 -17.39
C SER A 32 8.33 11.56 -16.91
N TYR A 33 9.00 10.41 -17.08
CA TYR A 33 8.51 9.11 -16.62
C TYR A 33 8.44 9.02 -15.10
N GLU A 34 9.39 9.62 -14.37
CA GLU A 34 9.35 9.69 -12.91
C GLU A 34 8.13 10.48 -12.43
N LEU A 35 7.85 11.63 -13.04
CA LEU A 35 6.67 12.45 -12.71
C LEU A 35 5.37 11.72 -13.04
N GLU A 36 5.29 11.09 -14.21
CA GLU A 36 4.12 10.33 -14.63
C GLU A 36 3.88 9.11 -13.73
N ASN A 37 4.93 8.36 -13.41
CA ASN A 37 4.84 7.22 -12.48
C ASN A 37 4.39 7.67 -11.08
N ARG A 38 4.85 8.83 -10.61
CA ARG A 38 4.39 9.40 -9.34
C ARG A 38 2.91 9.78 -9.39
N ALA A 39 2.47 10.44 -10.46
CA ALA A 39 1.06 10.81 -10.65
C ALA A 39 0.16 9.57 -10.73
N LEU A 40 0.57 8.56 -11.51
CA LEU A 40 -0.13 7.27 -11.62
C LEU A 40 -0.18 6.53 -10.29
N ARG A 41 0.91 6.55 -9.50
CA ARG A 41 0.94 5.96 -8.16
C ARG A 41 -0.09 6.63 -7.25
N VAL A 42 -0.12 7.96 -7.20
CA VAL A 42 -1.10 8.72 -6.42
C VAL A 42 -2.52 8.39 -6.87
N GLN A 43 -2.78 8.34 -8.19
CA GLN A 43 -4.10 8.01 -8.72
C GLN A 43 -4.54 6.59 -8.32
N ARG A 44 -3.67 5.59 -8.49
CA ARG A 44 -3.94 4.19 -8.07
C ARG A 44 -4.25 4.12 -6.58
N THR A 45 -3.51 4.87 -5.76
CA THR A 45 -3.71 4.93 -4.33
C THR A 45 -5.05 5.56 -3.96
N LEU A 46 -5.43 6.68 -4.59
CA LEU A 46 -6.74 7.29 -4.35
C LEU A 46 -7.89 6.34 -4.71
N THR A 47 -7.77 5.62 -5.83
CA THR A 47 -8.77 4.62 -6.22
C THR A 47 -8.82 3.44 -5.23
N ALA A 48 -7.67 2.95 -4.76
CA ALA A 48 -7.62 1.84 -3.80
C ALA A 48 -8.10 2.22 -2.39
N ILE A 49 -7.90 3.49 -1.99
CA ILE A 49 -8.37 4.03 -0.71
C ILE A 49 -9.88 4.32 -0.72
N GLN A 50 -10.50 4.44 -1.89
CA GLN A 50 -11.96 4.40 -2.01
C GLN A 50 -12.44 2.98 -1.73
N VAL A 51 -12.46 2.65 -0.43
CA VAL A 51 -12.90 1.36 0.09
C VAL A 51 -14.31 1.10 -0.44
N PRO A 52 -14.56 -0.06 -1.08
CA PRO A 52 -15.88 -0.40 -1.58
C PRO A 52 -16.93 -0.37 -0.46
N GLU A 53 -18.15 0.06 -0.78
CA GLU A 53 -19.25 0.24 0.19
C GLU A 53 -19.47 -1.00 1.07
N HIS A 54 -19.48 -2.19 0.46
CA HIS A 54 -19.63 -3.45 1.21
C HIS A 54 -18.52 -3.68 2.25
N ILE A 55 -17.29 -3.25 2.00
CA ILE A 55 -16.17 -3.35 2.96
C ILE A 55 -16.35 -2.31 4.07
N THR A 56 -16.80 -1.10 3.73
CA THR A 56 -17.12 -0.05 4.71
C THR A 56 -18.25 -0.48 5.65
N ASP A 57 -19.28 -1.14 5.13
CA ASP A 57 -20.39 -1.69 5.93
C ASP A 57 -19.91 -2.73 6.93
N ILE A 58 -19.03 -3.64 6.50
CA ILE A 58 -18.41 -4.65 7.38
C ILE A 58 -17.58 -3.97 8.48
N LEU A 59 -16.76 -2.98 8.10
CA LEU A 59 -15.96 -2.17 9.01
C LEU A 59 -16.82 -1.51 10.09
N SER A 60 -17.87 -0.80 9.67
CA SER A 60 -18.77 -0.09 10.58
C SER A 60 -19.50 -1.07 11.50
N THR A 61 -19.92 -2.22 10.99
CA THR A 61 -20.59 -3.27 11.77
C THR A 61 -19.68 -3.83 12.86
N VAL A 62 -18.43 -4.15 12.50
CA VAL A 62 -17.43 -4.68 13.45
C VAL A 62 -17.07 -3.63 14.50
N LEU A 63 -16.82 -2.38 14.09
CA LEU A 63 -16.52 -1.30 15.02
C LEU A 63 -17.71 -0.98 15.92
N TRP A 64 -18.94 -1.01 15.41
CA TRP A 64 -20.14 -0.80 16.20
C TRP A 64 -20.32 -1.89 17.27
N HIS A 65 -20.06 -3.15 16.92
CA HIS A 65 -20.09 -4.27 17.86
C HIS A 65 -19.07 -4.13 19.00
N GLU A 66 -17.91 -3.55 18.72
CA GLU A 66 -16.92 -3.26 19.76
C GLU A 66 -17.50 -2.36 20.88
N PHE A 67 -18.35 -1.41 20.52
CA PHE A 67 -19.04 -0.50 21.45
C PHE A 67 -20.36 -1.05 21.99
N ARG A 68 -21.03 -1.93 21.24
CA ARG A 68 -22.28 -2.59 21.62
C ARG A 68 -22.22 -4.08 21.30
N PRO A 69 -21.67 -4.90 22.20
CA PRO A 69 -21.59 -6.34 21.98
C PRO A 69 -23.00 -6.94 21.89
N SER A 70 -23.26 -7.65 20.80
CA SER A 70 -24.49 -8.41 20.55
C SER A 70 -24.16 -9.78 19.95
N ASP A 71 -24.86 -10.83 20.36
CA ASP A 71 -24.56 -12.21 19.97
C ASP A 71 -24.89 -12.53 18.48
N ASP A 72 -25.74 -11.71 17.84
CA ASP A 72 -26.23 -11.91 16.46
C ASP A 72 -25.13 -11.84 15.36
N LEU A 73 -23.91 -11.42 15.69
CA LEU A 73 -22.83 -11.20 14.71
C LEU A 73 -21.98 -12.44 14.43
N LEU A 74 -22.16 -13.52 15.18
CA LEU A 74 -21.15 -14.58 15.29
C LEU A 74 -21.25 -15.69 14.23
N ASP A 75 -22.38 -15.98 13.60
CA ASP A 75 -22.44 -17.15 12.70
C ASP A 75 -22.37 -16.81 11.19
N ASP A 76 -23.00 -15.73 10.73
CA ASP A 76 -23.14 -15.44 9.27
C ASP A 76 -22.17 -14.36 8.74
N ASN A 77 -21.43 -13.66 9.62
CA ASN A 77 -20.62 -12.51 9.24
C ASN A 77 -19.10 -12.76 9.18
N PHE A 78 -18.59 -13.89 9.67
CA PHE A 78 -17.14 -14.14 9.65
C PHE A 78 -16.54 -14.20 8.23
N GLY A 79 -17.24 -14.81 7.26
CA GLY A 79 -16.78 -14.84 5.87
C GLY A 79 -16.66 -13.45 5.25
N LYS A 80 -17.54 -12.52 5.64
CA LYS A 80 -17.49 -11.12 5.20
C LYS A 80 -16.33 -10.38 5.87
N ILE A 81 -16.13 -10.58 7.17
CA ILE A 81 -15.00 -10.03 7.91
C ILE A 81 -13.68 -10.48 7.28
N PHE A 82 -13.56 -11.74 6.88
CA PHE A 82 -12.41 -12.23 6.11
C PHE A 82 -12.22 -11.51 4.78
N GLY A 83 -13.29 -11.36 3.98
CA GLY A 83 -13.19 -10.61 2.72
C GLY A 83 -12.69 -9.18 2.93
N ALA A 84 -13.09 -8.53 4.02
CA ALA A 84 -12.57 -7.21 4.40
C ALA A 84 -11.09 -7.25 4.82
N LEU A 85 -10.68 -8.24 5.60
CA LEU A 85 -9.28 -8.43 5.97
C LEU A 85 -8.39 -8.70 4.75
N ASP A 86 -8.83 -9.57 3.83
CA ASP A 86 -8.12 -9.88 2.58
C ASP A 86 -7.98 -8.64 1.69
N TYR A 87 -9.03 -7.81 1.62
CA TYR A 87 -8.97 -6.53 0.92
C TYR A 87 -7.86 -5.63 1.48
N PHE A 88 -7.80 -5.50 2.80
CA PHE A 88 -6.78 -4.69 3.47
C PHE A 88 -5.38 -5.29 3.41
N GLU A 89 -5.25 -6.62 3.42
CA GLU A 89 -3.97 -7.30 3.22
C GLU A 89 -3.44 -7.06 1.80
N ASN A 90 -4.29 -7.14 0.78
CA ASN A 90 -3.93 -6.81 -0.60
C ASN A 90 -3.50 -5.35 -0.75
N LEU A 91 -4.19 -4.44 -0.07
CA LEU A 91 -3.81 -3.02 -0.02
C LEU A 91 -2.44 -2.85 0.67
N ALA A 92 -2.18 -3.56 1.76
CA ALA A 92 -0.88 -3.60 2.45
C ALA A 92 0.25 -4.07 1.54
N ILE A 93 0.03 -5.16 0.81
CA ILE A 93 0.99 -5.73 -0.13
C ILE A 93 1.30 -4.71 -1.23
N GLY A 94 0.28 -4.05 -1.77
CA GLY A 94 0.47 -3.02 -2.81
C GLY A 94 1.24 -1.80 -2.31
N ILE A 95 1.06 -1.38 -1.06
CA ILE A 95 1.88 -0.32 -0.44
C ILE A 95 3.33 -0.78 -0.33
N ARG A 96 3.59 -1.96 0.25
CA ARG A 96 4.94 -2.51 0.43
C ARG A 96 5.68 -2.75 -0.88
N ALA A 97 4.96 -3.14 -1.93
CA ALA A 97 5.51 -3.33 -3.27
C ALA A 97 5.79 -1.99 -4.00
N GLY A 98 5.49 -0.83 -3.39
CA GLY A 98 5.68 0.49 -4.01
C GLY A 98 4.70 0.78 -5.14
N VAL A 99 3.62 0.01 -5.26
CA VAL A 99 2.55 0.22 -6.24
C VAL A 99 1.67 1.40 -5.83
N TYR A 100 1.56 1.63 -4.52
CA TYR A 100 0.79 2.72 -3.92
C TYR A 100 1.70 3.72 -3.19
N ASP A 101 1.22 4.96 -3.05
CA ASP A 101 1.83 6.02 -2.25
C ASP A 101 1.55 5.74 -0.75
N GLU A 102 2.61 5.38 -0.03
CA GLU A 102 2.54 5.00 1.38
C GLU A 102 2.04 6.14 2.27
N ARG A 103 2.54 7.37 2.03
CA ARG A 103 2.18 8.53 2.84
C ARG A 103 0.69 8.83 2.72
N LEU A 104 0.18 8.86 1.50
CA LEU A 104 -1.24 9.11 1.24
C LEU A 104 -2.13 8.00 1.82
N ALA A 105 -1.70 6.73 1.74
CA ALA A 105 -2.40 5.63 2.37
C ALA A 105 -2.46 5.77 3.89
N TYR A 106 -1.33 6.10 4.52
CA TYR A 106 -1.28 6.30 5.96
C TYR A 106 -2.14 7.47 6.43
N GLU A 107 -2.08 8.63 5.75
CA GLU A 107 -2.90 9.80 6.07
C GLU A 107 -4.42 9.50 6.04
N ARG A 108 -4.86 8.55 5.22
CA ARG A 108 -6.29 8.22 5.06
C ARG A 108 -6.75 7.06 5.91
N LEU A 109 -5.90 6.08 6.12
CA LEU A 109 -6.27 4.79 6.67
C LEU A 109 -5.56 4.44 7.98
N GLY A 110 -4.47 5.14 8.31
CA GLY A 110 -3.56 4.82 9.41
C GLY A 110 -4.22 4.77 10.79
N GLU A 111 -5.30 5.52 11.02
CA GLU A 111 -6.04 5.47 12.28
C GLU A 111 -7.17 4.44 12.31
N ALA A 112 -7.85 4.24 11.18
CA ALA A 112 -9.06 3.41 11.10
C ALA A 112 -8.72 1.92 11.02
N LEU A 113 -7.68 1.56 10.26
CA LEU A 113 -7.29 0.18 10.02
C LEU A 113 -6.82 -0.54 11.30
N PRO A 114 -5.95 0.04 12.14
CA PRO A 114 -5.56 -0.61 13.39
C PRO A 114 -6.74 -0.85 14.32
N LYS A 115 -7.65 0.13 14.45
CA LYS A 115 -8.88 0.00 15.27
C LYS A 115 -9.74 -1.17 14.79
N PHE A 116 -9.95 -1.26 13.47
CA PHE A 116 -10.66 -2.40 12.88
C PHE A 116 -9.97 -3.73 13.17
N TYR A 117 -8.64 -3.83 13.00
CA TYR A 117 -7.91 -5.05 13.32
C TYR A 117 -8.08 -5.46 14.79
N PHE A 118 -7.97 -4.52 15.73
CA PHE A 118 -8.17 -4.82 17.15
C PHE A 118 -9.61 -5.25 17.46
N ALA A 119 -10.61 -4.60 16.86
CA ALA A 119 -12.00 -4.98 16.98
C ALA A 119 -12.25 -6.41 16.48
N VAL A 120 -11.70 -6.78 15.31
CA VAL A 120 -11.81 -8.14 14.78
C VAL A 120 -11.10 -9.16 15.67
N VAL A 121 -9.89 -8.86 16.16
CA VAL A 121 -9.17 -9.76 17.09
C VAL A 121 -9.98 -10.02 18.35
N LYS A 122 -10.62 -8.98 18.92
CA LYS A 122 -11.50 -9.11 20.08
C LYS A 122 -12.72 -9.98 19.77
N LEU A 123 -13.35 -9.79 18.61
CA LEU A 123 -14.51 -10.55 18.16
C LEU A 123 -14.18 -12.04 17.99
N VAL A 124 -13.02 -12.36 17.40
CA VAL A 124 -12.51 -13.73 17.29
C VAL A 124 -12.12 -14.34 18.63
N TYR A 125 -11.63 -13.53 19.57
CA TYR A 125 -11.32 -14.01 20.93
C TYR A 125 -12.60 -14.37 21.70
N VAL A 126 -13.65 -13.55 21.60
CA VAL A 126 -14.96 -13.83 22.22
C VAL A 126 -15.61 -15.07 21.60
N SER A 127 -15.59 -15.20 20.27
CA SER A 127 -16.10 -16.41 19.60
C SER A 127 -15.33 -17.67 20.01
N ARG A 128 -14.02 -17.56 20.28
CA ARG A 128 -13.19 -18.66 20.78
C ARG A 128 -13.53 -19.07 22.20
N SER A 129 -13.87 -18.13 23.11
CA SER A 129 -14.37 -18.50 24.45
C SER A 129 -15.70 -19.24 24.37
N GLU A 130 -16.43 -19.08 23.26
CA GLU A 130 -17.71 -19.73 22.97
C GLU A 130 -17.57 -20.99 22.08
N GLY A 131 -16.35 -21.31 21.61
CA GLY A 131 -16.02 -22.60 20.96
C GLY A 131 -15.84 -22.60 19.44
N THR A 132 -15.81 -21.44 18.77
CA THR A 132 -15.76 -21.37 17.29
C THR A 132 -14.44 -20.79 16.74
N ALA A 133 -13.71 -21.64 16.00
CA ALA A 133 -12.61 -21.39 15.03
C ALA A 133 -11.22 -20.89 15.51
N PRO A 134 -10.29 -21.81 15.84
CA PRO A 134 -8.91 -21.50 16.23
C PRO A 134 -7.99 -20.91 15.14
N ALA A 135 -8.19 -21.24 13.86
CA ALA A 135 -7.24 -20.88 12.79
C ALA A 135 -7.22 -19.38 12.45
N LEU A 136 -8.36 -18.68 12.57
CA LEU A 136 -8.49 -17.23 12.32
C LEU A 136 -7.53 -16.39 13.14
N TYR A 137 -7.50 -16.69 14.44
CA TYR A 137 -6.81 -15.88 15.43
C TYR A 137 -5.31 -15.78 15.14
N ILE A 138 -4.72 -16.88 14.69
CA ILE A 138 -3.28 -16.95 14.41
C ILE A 138 -2.92 -16.09 13.20
N GLN A 139 -3.77 -16.07 12.17
CA GLN A 139 -3.57 -15.24 10.98
C GLN A 139 -3.75 -13.75 11.32
N LEU A 140 -4.78 -13.42 12.09
CA LEU A 140 -5.08 -12.05 12.52
C LEU A 140 -4.02 -11.45 13.46
N ASP A 141 -3.57 -12.21 14.45
CA ASP A 141 -2.51 -11.76 15.37
C ASP A 141 -1.19 -11.56 14.63
N ARG A 142 -0.86 -12.44 13.68
CA ARG A 142 0.32 -12.28 12.83
C ARG A 142 0.25 -11.00 12.01
N LEU A 143 -0.90 -10.74 11.39
CA LEU A 143 -1.07 -9.58 10.51
C LEU A 143 -1.08 -8.25 11.29
N ALA A 144 -1.74 -8.22 12.46
CA ALA A 144 -1.73 -7.05 13.34
C ALA A 144 -0.33 -6.73 13.87
N ARG A 145 0.48 -7.75 14.22
CA ARG A 145 1.88 -7.57 14.65
C ARG A 145 2.76 -7.04 13.53
N ASP A 146 2.60 -7.55 12.32
CA ASP A 146 3.40 -7.12 11.16
C ASP A 146 3.12 -5.64 10.82
N TRP A 147 1.84 -5.23 10.83
CA TRP A 147 1.47 -3.83 10.61
C TRP A 147 1.98 -2.91 11.72
N ARG A 148 1.94 -3.33 12.98
CA ARG A 148 2.42 -2.53 14.12
C ARG A 148 3.94 -2.32 14.09
N ARG A 149 4.71 -3.35 13.71
CA ARG A 149 6.18 -3.29 13.59
C ARG A 149 6.65 -2.47 12.39
N SER A 150 5.85 -2.43 11.34
CA SER A 150 6.14 -1.64 10.13
C SER A 150 5.75 -0.16 10.26
N SER A 151 5.18 0.23 11.41
CA SER A 151 4.77 1.60 11.66
C SER A 151 6.00 2.52 11.77
N PRO A 152 6.06 3.63 11.02
CA PRO A 152 7.21 4.54 11.02
C PRO A 152 7.52 5.18 12.39
N SER A 153 6.56 5.14 13.32
CA SER A 153 6.75 5.56 14.72
C SER A 153 7.72 4.70 15.53
N GLN A 154 8.18 3.55 15.01
CA GLN A 154 9.20 2.70 15.65
C GLN A 154 10.53 2.66 14.87
N SER A 155 10.59 3.22 13.67
CA SER A 155 11.80 3.28 12.86
C SER A 155 12.64 4.55 13.09
N GLU A 156 12.17 5.48 13.92
CA GLU A 156 12.95 6.65 14.34
C GLU A 156 13.82 6.40 15.60
N ASP A 157 13.66 5.23 16.24
CA ASP A 157 14.42 4.84 17.45
C ASP A 157 15.57 3.84 17.18
N VAL A 158 16.06 3.74 15.93
CA VAL A 158 17.28 2.96 15.58
C VAL A 158 18.28 3.80 14.82
#